data_AF-U5DN48-F1
#
_entry.id   AF-U5DN48-F1
#
_cell.length_a   1.000
_cell.length_b   1.000
_cell.length_c   1.000
_cell.angle_alpha   90.00
_cell.angle_beta   90.00
_cell.angle_gamma   90.00
#
_symmetry.space_group_name_H-M   'P 1'
#
loop_
_entity.id
_entity.type
_entity.pdbx_description
1 polymer ?
#
loop_
_entity_poly.entity_id
_entity_poly.type
_entity_poly.pdbx_seq_one_letter_code
_entity_poly.pdbx_strand_id
1 'polypeptide(L)'
;MNPLLKFGIIAAHFSVYVVAAVSIWIFSRRSEFFTSILKVRSLPLIYFGYAAFAIGSSYEIAEHIGDNWIYISQISSLNRLFYTFVNAGVCSIALGLRKSRWLDILLIGSLIAVPLTYGIHNSKTIMNFIQLISAIIFVWNWYIVMRDWRVFLYVVFANFMTFAFGIVLIITGNQVLHIFVGLSAAVALLILGYVAWVQPRQHLY
;
A
#
# COMPACT_ATOMS: atom_id res chain seq x y z
N MET A 1 -25.03 4.90 11.82
CA MET A 1 -24.57 3.69 11.11
C MET A 1 -24.87 2.46 11.97
N ASN A 2 -25.30 1.34 11.37
CA ASN A 2 -25.52 0.08 12.10
C ASN A 2 -24.21 -0.43 12.75
N PRO A 3 -24.22 -0.90 14.01
CA PRO A 3 -23.02 -1.42 14.69
C PRO A 3 -22.26 -2.52 13.92
N LEU A 4 -22.96 -3.46 13.27
CA LEU A 4 -22.35 -4.53 12.48
C LEU A 4 -21.60 -3.97 11.27
N LEU A 5 -22.18 -2.99 10.58
CA LEU A 5 -21.53 -2.32 9.46
C LEU A 5 -20.28 -1.57 9.93
N LYS A 6 -20.38 -0.81 11.04
CA LYS A 6 -19.24 -0.13 11.65
C LYS A 6 -18.11 -1.11 11.99
N PHE A 7 -18.44 -2.24 12.61
CA PHE A 7 -17.48 -3.29 12.92
C PHE A 7 -16.83 -3.87 11.65
N GLY A 8 -17.60 -4.10 10.59
CA GLY A 8 -17.08 -4.57 9.30
C GLY A 8 -16.07 -3.59 8.68
N ILE A 9 -16.36 -2.28 8.73
CA ILE A 9 -15.45 -1.24 8.24
C ILE A 9 -14.17 -1.19 9.08
N ILE A 10 -14.28 -1.26 10.41
CA ILE A 10 -13.14 -1.32 11.32
C ILE A 10 -12.26 -2.53 10.96
N ALA A 11 -12.86 -3.72 10.89
CA ALA A 11 -12.14 -4.96 10.56
C ALA A 11 -11.45 -4.88 9.19
N ALA A 12 -12.08 -4.26 8.20
CA ALA A 12 -11.49 -4.06 6.88
C ALA A 12 -10.19 -3.23 6.94
N HIS A 13 -10.17 -2.12 7.70
CA HIS A 13 -8.95 -1.33 7.85
C HIS A 13 -7.88 -2.05 8.68
N PHE A 14 -8.28 -2.73 9.77
CA PHE A 14 -7.36 -3.51 10.59
C PHE A 14 -6.73 -4.71 9.85
N SER A 15 -7.36 -5.20 8.78
CA SER A 15 -6.80 -6.31 7.99
C SER A 15 -5.44 -5.98 7.36
N VAL A 16 -5.13 -4.69 7.14
CA VAL A 16 -3.82 -4.24 6.64
C VAL A 16 -2.69 -4.63 7.59
N TYR A 17 -2.89 -4.58 8.90
CA TYR A 17 -1.87 -4.98 9.89
C TYR A 17 -1.55 -6.47 9.79
N VAL A 18 -2.60 -7.29 9.67
CA VAL A 18 -2.45 -8.74 9.55
C VAL A 18 -1.67 -9.08 8.29
N VAL A 19 -2.05 -8.49 7.15
CA VAL A 19 -1.40 -8.75 5.88
C VAL A 19 0.04 -8.22 5.85
N ALA A 20 0.31 -7.05 6.43
CA ALA A 20 1.66 -6.53 6.57
C ALA A 20 2.54 -7.48 7.40
N ALA A 21 2.04 -7.94 8.55
CA ALA A 21 2.75 -8.89 9.40
C ALA A 21 3.01 -10.24 8.69
N VAL A 22 2.01 -10.77 8.01
CA VAL A 22 2.14 -12.00 7.20
C VAL A 22 3.19 -11.80 6.10
N SER A 23 3.19 -10.67 5.41
CA SER A 23 4.16 -10.38 4.34
C SER A 23 5.59 -10.29 4.89
N ILE A 24 5.79 -9.59 6.00
CA ILE A 24 7.08 -9.55 6.71
C ILE A 24 7.52 -10.96 7.10
N TRP A 25 6.63 -11.76 7.67
CA TRP A 25 6.91 -13.14 8.04
C TRP A 25 7.32 -14.00 6.82
N ILE A 26 6.66 -13.85 5.66
CA ILE A 26 7.04 -14.56 4.43
C ILE A 26 8.48 -14.24 4.01
N PHE A 27 8.83 -12.95 3.96
CA PHE A 27 10.20 -12.53 3.60
C PHE A 27 11.23 -12.97 4.64
N SER A 28 10.90 -12.91 5.93
CA SER A 28 11.77 -13.36 7.02
C SER A 28 11.99 -14.87 6.98
N ARG A 29 10.91 -15.64 6.83
CA ARG A 29 10.94 -17.12 6.81
C ARG A 29 11.74 -17.66 5.62
N ARG A 30 11.85 -16.90 4.53
CA ARG A 30 12.57 -17.29 3.30
C ARG A 30 13.70 -16.32 2.97
N SER A 31 14.29 -15.70 3.99
CA SER A 31 15.32 -14.66 3.83
C SER A 31 16.48 -15.14 2.97
N GLU A 32 17.00 -16.35 3.19
CA GLU A 32 18.09 -16.95 2.42
C GLU A 32 17.79 -17.03 0.92
N PHE A 33 16.57 -17.38 0.53
CA PHE A 33 16.18 -17.39 -0.87
C PHE A 33 16.20 -15.97 -1.45
N PHE A 34 15.64 -15.01 -0.72
CA PHE A 34 15.60 -13.61 -1.19
C PHE A 34 16.98 -12.98 -1.27
N THR A 35 17.89 -13.27 -0.33
CA THR A 35 19.24 -12.70 -0.29
C THR A 35 20.22 -13.41 -1.22
N SER A 36 20.17 -14.74 -1.29
CA SER A 36 21.18 -15.53 -2.03
C SER A 36 20.75 -15.86 -3.46
N ILE A 37 19.47 -16.17 -3.68
CA ILE A 37 18.95 -16.59 -4.99
C ILE A 37 18.41 -15.41 -5.78
N LEU A 38 17.38 -14.73 -5.27
CA LEU A 38 16.82 -13.54 -5.94
C LEU A 38 17.70 -12.31 -5.80
N LYS A 39 18.59 -12.28 -4.81
CA LYS A 39 19.53 -11.18 -4.55
C LYS A 39 18.83 -9.83 -4.44
N VAL A 40 17.75 -9.78 -3.66
CA VAL A 40 17.07 -8.52 -3.33
C VAL A 40 18.06 -7.59 -2.63
N ARG A 41 17.96 -6.30 -2.90
CA ARG A 41 18.93 -5.31 -2.40
C ARG A 41 18.94 -5.20 -0.87
N SER A 42 17.77 -5.17 -0.23
CA SER A 42 17.65 -4.93 1.21
C SER A 42 16.32 -5.45 1.76
N LEU A 43 16.38 -6.55 2.52
CA LEU A 43 15.25 -7.04 3.30
C LEU A 43 14.76 -6.04 4.36
N PRO A 44 15.64 -5.33 5.10
CA PRO A 44 15.18 -4.30 6.05
C PRO A 44 14.30 -3.21 5.42
N LEU A 45 14.60 -2.77 4.19
CA LEU A 45 13.76 -1.80 3.47
C LEU A 45 12.40 -2.39 3.09
N ILE A 46 12.36 -3.67 2.72
CA ILE A 46 11.10 -4.38 2.43
C ILE A 46 10.26 -4.51 3.71
N TYR A 47 10.86 -4.89 4.84
CA TYR A 47 10.17 -4.97 6.13
C TYR A 47 9.63 -3.62 6.56
N PHE A 48 10.46 -2.58 6.50
CA PHE A 48 10.05 -1.22 6.82
C PHE A 48 8.91 -0.77 5.93
N GLY A 49 8.92 -1.10 4.64
CA GLY A 49 7.84 -0.70 3.76
C GLY A 49 6.50 -1.36 4.09
N TYR A 50 6.48 -2.64 4.45
CA TYR A 50 5.25 -3.28 4.97
C TYR A 50 4.80 -2.67 6.31
N ALA A 51 5.74 -2.38 7.21
CA ALA A 51 5.42 -1.68 8.46
C ALA A 51 4.87 -0.27 8.21
N ALA A 52 5.39 0.45 7.21
CA ALA A 52 4.90 1.77 6.82
C ALA A 52 3.45 1.73 6.33
N PHE A 53 3.03 0.69 5.59
CA PHE A 53 1.60 0.51 5.26
C PHE A 53 0.73 0.34 6.51
N ALA A 54 1.17 -0.44 7.51
CA ALA A 54 0.44 -0.61 8.76
C ALA A 54 0.34 0.72 9.55
N ILE A 55 1.44 1.49 9.61
CA ILE A 55 1.46 2.83 10.22
C ILE A 55 0.53 3.80 9.46
N GLY A 56 0.54 3.76 8.13
CA GLY A 56 -0.40 4.52 7.31
C GLY A 56 -1.84 4.21 7.69
N SER A 57 -2.19 2.93 7.75
CA SER A 57 -3.52 2.48 8.19
C SER A 57 -3.87 2.96 9.60
N SER A 58 -2.91 3.10 10.53
CA SER A 58 -3.16 3.71 11.83
C SER A 58 -3.71 5.13 11.73
N TYR A 59 -3.16 5.95 10.82
CA TYR A 59 -3.61 7.32 10.62
C TYR A 59 -4.98 7.40 9.94
N GLU A 60 -5.27 6.50 9.02
CA GLU A 60 -6.60 6.38 8.39
C GLU A 60 -7.66 5.96 9.42
N ILE A 61 -7.34 4.99 10.27
CA ILE A 61 -8.21 4.58 11.39
C ILE A 61 -8.42 5.73 12.37
N ALA A 62 -7.36 6.46 12.72
CA ALA A 62 -7.46 7.61 13.63
C ALA A 62 -8.37 8.71 13.06
N GLU A 63 -8.26 8.99 11.76
CA GLU A 63 -9.16 9.91 11.05
C GLU A 63 -10.61 9.42 11.13
N HIS A 64 -10.85 8.14 10.84
CA HIS A 64 -12.20 7.58 10.84
C HIS A 64 -12.81 7.40 12.23
N ILE A 65 -12.00 7.35 13.28
CA ILE A 65 -12.52 7.48 14.65
C ILE A 65 -13.15 8.87 14.85
N GLY A 66 -12.51 9.92 14.32
CA GLY A 66 -12.98 11.30 14.40
C GLY A 66 -14.27 11.57 13.61
N ASP A 67 -14.44 10.92 12.45
CA ASP A 67 -15.64 11.07 11.60
C ASP A 67 -16.74 10.02 11.86
N ASN A 68 -16.60 9.21 12.93
CA ASN A 68 -17.50 8.11 13.26
C ASN A 68 -17.65 7.07 12.13
N TRP A 69 -16.57 6.85 11.37
CA TRP A 69 -16.41 5.91 10.28
C TRP A 69 -17.29 6.21 9.06
N ILE A 70 -17.73 7.47 8.95
CA ILE A 70 -18.44 7.96 7.78
C ILE A 70 -17.38 8.41 6.78
N TYR A 71 -17.34 7.78 5.62
CA TYR A 71 -16.36 8.14 4.62
C TYR A 71 -16.59 9.58 4.11
N ILE A 72 -15.63 10.45 4.38
CA ILE A 72 -15.62 11.85 3.95
C ILE A 72 -14.27 12.15 3.30
N SER A 73 -14.29 12.66 2.08
CA SER A 73 -13.07 13.14 1.44
C SER A 73 -12.67 14.49 2.05
N GLN A 74 -11.65 14.49 2.89
CA GLN A 74 -11.15 15.69 3.57
C GLN A 74 -9.64 15.88 3.44
N ILE A 75 -9.21 17.13 3.65
CA ILE A 75 -7.82 17.54 3.77
C ILE A 75 -7.51 17.74 5.25
N SER A 76 -6.86 16.76 5.87
CA SER A 76 -6.44 16.83 7.28
C SER A 76 -4.99 16.40 7.47
N SER A 77 -4.45 16.66 8.66
CA SER A 77 -3.10 16.24 9.05
C SER A 77 -2.96 14.72 9.18
N LEU A 78 -3.97 14.02 9.71
CA LEU A 78 -3.93 12.55 9.78
C LEU A 78 -4.01 11.93 8.39
N ASN A 79 -4.85 12.48 7.52
CA ASN A 79 -4.94 12.03 6.13
C ASN A 79 -3.62 12.31 5.35
N ARG A 80 -2.93 13.43 5.64
CA ARG A 80 -1.55 13.67 5.14
C ARG A 80 -0.58 12.59 5.59
N LEU A 81 -0.60 12.23 6.87
CA LEU A 81 0.27 11.19 7.42
C LEU A 81 -0.05 9.82 6.81
N PHE A 82 -1.32 9.47 6.65
CA PHE A 82 -1.74 8.25 5.92
C PHE A 82 -1.07 8.15 4.55
N TYR A 83 -1.24 9.16 3.69
CA TYR A 83 -0.66 9.14 2.34
C TYR A 83 0.86 9.18 2.34
N THR A 84 1.47 9.85 3.32
CA THR A 84 2.93 9.88 3.48
C THR A 84 3.47 8.48 3.77
N PHE A 85 2.84 7.76 4.69
CA PHE A 85 3.27 6.40 5.07
C PHE A 85 2.91 5.35 4.02
N VAL A 86 1.80 5.49 3.30
CA VAL A 86 1.50 4.67 2.12
C VAL A 86 2.60 4.83 1.06
N ASN A 87 2.99 6.07 0.74
CA ASN A 87 4.07 6.31 -0.20
C ASN A 87 5.42 5.80 0.33
N ALA A 88 5.68 5.94 1.63
CA ALA A 88 6.85 5.36 2.26
C ALA A 88 6.90 3.84 2.09
N GLY A 89 5.76 3.17 2.27
CA GLY A 89 5.63 1.74 2.02
C GLY A 89 6.04 1.35 0.60
N VAL A 90 5.39 1.97 -0.40
CA VAL A 90 5.67 1.76 -1.82
C VAL A 90 7.15 1.99 -2.14
N CYS A 91 7.69 3.15 -1.75
CA CYS A 91 9.07 3.52 -2.08
C CYS A 91 10.11 2.64 -1.40
N SER A 92 9.96 2.35 -0.10
CA SER A 92 10.92 1.55 0.65
C SER A 92 10.99 0.13 0.11
N ILE A 93 9.84 -0.49 -0.19
CA ILE A 93 9.84 -1.81 -0.81
C ILE A 93 10.51 -1.75 -2.19
N ALA A 94 10.15 -0.78 -3.04
CA ALA A 94 10.72 -0.65 -4.39
C ALA A 94 12.26 -0.50 -4.35
N LEU A 95 12.77 0.31 -3.42
CA LEU A 95 14.21 0.50 -3.17
C LEU A 95 14.86 -0.79 -2.66
N GLY A 96 14.18 -1.54 -1.78
CA GLY A 96 14.65 -2.79 -1.19
C GLY A 96 14.72 -3.96 -2.17
N LEU A 97 13.91 -3.95 -3.23
CA LEU A 97 13.92 -4.99 -4.25
C LEU A 97 15.15 -4.93 -5.15
N ARG A 98 15.40 -3.78 -5.79
CA ARG A 98 16.38 -3.66 -6.87
C ARG A 98 17.05 -2.30 -6.84
N LYS A 99 18.36 -2.28 -7.10
CA LYS A 99 19.14 -1.04 -7.26
C LYS A 99 18.97 -0.49 -8.68
N SER A 100 18.60 0.78 -8.79
CA SER A 100 18.66 1.53 -10.05
C SER A 100 18.84 3.01 -9.75
N ARG A 101 19.95 3.62 -10.17
CA ARG A 101 20.29 5.01 -9.79
C ARG A 101 19.16 6.00 -10.11
N TRP A 102 18.59 5.91 -11.31
CA TRP A 102 17.54 6.82 -11.76
C TRP A 102 16.22 6.58 -11.03
N LEU A 103 15.83 5.32 -10.85
CA LEU A 103 14.58 4.98 -10.14
C LEU A 103 14.71 5.32 -8.65
N ASP A 104 15.87 5.08 -8.04
CA ASP A 104 16.16 5.44 -6.65
C ASP A 104 15.97 6.95 -6.42
N ILE A 105 16.48 7.80 -7.33
CA ILE A 105 16.30 9.25 -7.24
C ILE A 105 14.81 9.62 -7.28
N LEU A 106 14.04 9.01 -8.17
CA LEU A 106 12.59 9.27 -8.28
C LEU A 106 11.83 8.80 -7.03
N LEU A 107 12.16 7.63 -6.50
CA LEU A 107 11.53 7.10 -5.28
C LEU A 107 11.87 7.95 -4.05
N ILE A 108 13.13 8.34 -3.88
CA ILE A 108 13.57 9.21 -2.77
C ILE A 108 12.96 10.61 -2.91
N GLY A 109 12.95 11.16 -4.13
CA GLY A 109 12.28 12.43 -4.41
C GLY A 109 10.79 12.37 -4.06
N SER A 110 10.12 11.26 -4.40
CA SER A 110 8.70 11.04 -4.05
C SER A 110 8.46 10.99 -2.54
N LEU A 111 9.35 10.35 -1.75
CA LEU A 111 9.24 10.32 -0.28
C LEU A 111 9.16 11.72 0.34
N ILE A 112 9.88 12.68 -0.26
CA ILE A 112 9.92 14.08 0.19
C ILE A 112 8.76 14.87 -0.42
N ALA A 113 8.49 14.70 -1.72
CA ALA A 113 7.53 15.51 -2.44
C ALA A 113 6.07 15.23 -2.03
N VAL A 114 5.70 13.98 -1.73
CA VAL A 114 4.33 13.63 -1.32
C VAL A 114 3.86 14.40 -0.07
N PRO A 115 4.56 14.38 1.08
CA PRO A 115 4.11 15.13 2.25
C PRO A 115 4.10 16.64 2.03
N LEU A 116 5.02 17.18 1.22
CA LEU A 116 5.12 18.62 0.95
C LEU A 116 4.03 19.11 -0.02
N THR A 117 3.56 18.25 -0.92
CA THR A 117 2.55 18.62 -1.92
C THR A 117 1.12 18.27 -1.51
N TYR A 118 0.94 17.60 -0.37
CA TYR A 118 -0.38 17.27 0.17
C TYR A 118 -1.19 18.54 0.46
N GLY A 119 -2.39 18.64 -0.13
CA GLY A 119 -3.32 19.74 0.14
C GLY A 119 -2.98 21.04 -0.56
N ILE A 120 -1.97 21.09 -1.44
CA ILE A 120 -1.75 22.25 -2.32
C ILE A 120 -3.03 22.51 -3.11
N HIS A 121 -3.48 23.77 -3.13
CA HIS A 121 -4.76 24.18 -3.71
C HIS A 121 -5.99 23.45 -3.14
N ASN A 122 -5.95 23.07 -1.85
CA ASN A 122 -7.01 22.31 -1.18
C ASN A 122 -7.34 20.98 -1.88
N SER A 123 -6.35 20.36 -2.52
CA SER A 123 -6.52 19.15 -3.32
C SER A 123 -5.41 18.12 -3.05
N LYS A 124 -5.72 16.86 -3.36
CA LYS A 124 -4.78 15.72 -3.35
C LYS A 124 -4.21 15.44 -4.75
N THR A 125 -4.58 16.21 -5.78
CA THR A 125 -4.22 15.91 -7.17
C THR A 125 -2.71 15.83 -7.38
N ILE A 126 -1.94 16.84 -6.96
CA ILE A 126 -0.49 16.89 -7.21
C ILE A 126 0.24 15.72 -6.52
N MET A 127 -0.05 15.48 -5.23
CA MET A 127 0.55 14.36 -4.51
C MET A 127 0.16 12.99 -5.11
N ASN A 128 -1.08 12.84 -5.62
CA ASN A 128 -1.53 11.60 -6.25
C ASN A 128 -0.79 11.32 -7.56
N PHE A 129 -0.49 12.37 -8.35
CA PHE A 129 0.37 12.22 -9.54
C PHE A 129 1.78 11.76 -9.17
N ILE A 130 2.35 12.28 -8.08
CA ILE A 130 3.67 11.86 -7.59
C ILE A 130 3.63 10.40 -7.09
N GLN A 131 2.57 10.03 -6.36
CA GLN A 131 2.37 8.64 -5.91
C GLN A 131 2.15 7.66 -7.07
N LEU A 132 1.53 8.08 -8.16
CA LEU A 132 1.38 7.25 -9.35
C LEU A 132 2.74 6.87 -9.94
N ILE A 133 3.69 7.80 -9.97
CA ILE A 133 5.05 7.53 -10.43
C ILE A 133 5.74 6.50 -9.53
N SER A 134 5.69 6.66 -8.20
CA SER A 134 6.28 5.68 -7.29
C SER A 134 5.59 4.31 -7.37
N ALA A 135 4.26 4.28 -7.54
CA ALA A 135 3.50 3.04 -7.72
C ALA A 135 3.89 2.29 -9.01
N ILE A 136 4.07 3.00 -10.14
CA ILE A 136 4.53 2.39 -11.40
C ILE A 136 5.92 1.78 -11.22
N ILE A 137 6.85 2.53 -10.63
CA ILE A 137 8.23 2.05 -10.38
C ILE A 137 8.21 0.83 -9.44
N PHE A 138 7.38 0.88 -8.40
CA PHE A 138 7.23 -0.20 -7.44
C PHE A 138 6.75 -1.49 -8.10
N VAL A 139 5.66 -1.45 -8.86
CA VAL A 139 5.13 -2.63 -9.53
C VAL A 139 6.09 -3.14 -10.60
N TRP A 140 6.75 -2.23 -11.32
CA TRP A 140 7.78 -2.60 -12.29
C TRP A 140 8.96 -3.34 -11.64
N ASN A 141 9.52 -2.80 -10.55
CA ASN A 141 10.61 -3.46 -9.83
C ASN A 141 10.18 -4.82 -9.28
N TRP A 142 8.95 -4.91 -8.77
CA TRP A 142 8.41 -6.16 -8.26
C TRP A 142 8.23 -7.19 -9.37
N TYR A 143 7.72 -6.78 -10.53
CA TYR A 143 7.62 -7.64 -11.72
C TYR A 143 8.99 -8.12 -12.21
N ILE A 144 9.99 -7.23 -12.27
CA ILE A 144 11.33 -7.60 -12.73
C ILE A 144 12.01 -8.59 -11.78
N VAL A 145 11.88 -8.41 -10.46
CA VAL A 145 12.51 -9.29 -9.47
C VAL A 145 11.77 -10.61 -9.33
N MET A 146 10.44 -10.58 -9.25
CA MET A 146 9.63 -11.79 -9.03
C MET A 146 9.26 -12.49 -10.34
N ARG A 147 9.38 -11.85 -11.50
CA ARG A 147 9.00 -12.39 -12.82
C ARG A 147 7.59 -13.00 -12.85
N ASP A 148 6.67 -12.37 -12.12
CA ASP A 148 5.30 -12.85 -11.93
C ASP A 148 4.31 -11.74 -12.28
N TRP A 149 3.40 -12.00 -13.22
CA TRP A 149 2.42 -11.01 -13.69
C TRP A 149 1.37 -10.65 -12.62
N ARG A 150 1.13 -11.51 -11.63
CA ARG A 150 0.09 -11.30 -10.60
C ARG A 150 0.33 -10.04 -9.77
N VAL A 151 1.54 -9.51 -9.81
CA VAL A 151 1.96 -8.26 -9.15
C VAL A 151 1.19 -7.05 -9.70
N PHE A 152 0.72 -7.10 -10.95
CA PHE A 152 -0.13 -6.04 -11.52
C PHE A 152 -1.51 -5.98 -10.87
N LEU A 153 -1.98 -7.07 -10.23
CA LEU A 153 -3.22 -7.04 -9.44
C LEU A 153 -3.10 -6.10 -8.23
N TYR A 154 -1.89 -5.80 -7.74
CA TYR A 154 -1.70 -4.72 -6.77
C TYR A 154 -2.28 -3.40 -7.27
N VAL A 155 -2.02 -3.02 -8.53
CA VAL A 155 -2.55 -1.76 -9.10
C VAL A 155 -4.07 -1.80 -9.16
N VAL A 156 -4.63 -2.95 -9.57
CA VAL A 156 -6.08 -3.15 -9.66
C VAL A 156 -6.72 -2.93 -8.29
N PHE A 157 -6.24 -3.59 -7.24
CA PHE A 157 -6.86 -3.46 -5.92
C PHE A 157 -6.51 -2.14 -5.25
N ALA A 158 -5.23 -1.77 -5.15
CA ALA A 158 -4.81 -0.58 -4.40
C ALA A 158 -5.30 0.73 -5.02
N ASN A 159 -5.44 0.80 -6.34
CA ASN A 159 -5.81 2.03 -7.04
C ASN A 159 -7.22 1.94 -7.64
N PHE A 160 -7.46 1.01 -8.56
CA PHE A 160 -8.71 0.99 -9.33
C PHE A 160 -9.92 0.64 -8.46
N MET A 161 -9.85 -0.44 -7.68
CA MET A 161 -10.96 -0.86 -6.82
C MET A 161 -11.21 0.14 -5.69
N THR A 162 -10.16 0.58 -4.99
CA THR A 162 -10.28 1.61 -3.94
C THR A 162 -10.95 2.88 -4.48
N PHE A 163 -10.51 3.35 -5.65
CA PHE A 163 -11.07 4.55 -6.28
C PHE A 163 -12.51 4.35 -6.76
N ALA A 164 -12.80 3.24 -7.43
CA ALA A 164 -14.14 2.93 -7.92
C ALA A 164 -15.13 2.83 -6.76
N PHE A 165 -14.80 2.09 -5.69
CA PHE A 165 -15.66 2.01 -4.51
C PHE A 165 -15.79 3.35 -3.80
N GLY A 166 -14.71 4.13 -3.69
CA GLY A 166 -14.74 5.48 -3.11
C GLY A 166 -15.67 6.42 -3.88
N ILE A 167 -15.62 6.44 -5.21
CA ILE A 167 -16.54 7.23 -6.04
C ILE A 167 -17.99 6.79 -5.84
N VAL A 168 -18.27 5.48 -5.96
CA VAL A 168 -19.64 4.98 -5.83
C VAL A 168 -20.16 5.25 -4.42
N LEU A 169 -19.32 5.14 -3.39
CA LEU A 169 -19.65 5.52 -2.03
C LEU A 169 -20.03 6.99 -1.94
N ILE A 170 -19.21 7.91 -2.45
CA ILE A 170 -19.49 9.35 -2.45
C ILE A 170 -20.81 9.66 -3.17
N ILE A 171 -21.05 9.06 -4.34
CA ILE A 171 -22.24 9.32 -5.16
C ILE A 171 -23.51 8.77 -4.49
N THR A 172 -23.44 7.55 -3.93
CA THR A 172 -24.63 6.85 -3.42
C THR A 172 -24.88 7.05 -1.93
N GLY A 173 -23.87 7.50 -1.18
CA GLY A 173 -23.88 7.54 0.28
C GLY A 173 -23.86 6.15 0.95
N ASN A 174 -23.77 5.05 0.18
CA ASN A 174 -23.87 3.69 0.71
C ASN A 174 -22.58 3.27 1.45
N GLN A 175 -22.61 3.36 2.78
CA GLN A 175 -21.47 3.05 3.65
C GLN A 175 -21.03 1.57 3.64
N VAL A 176 -21.84 0.64 3.10
CA VAL A 176 -21.38 -0.75 2.87
C VAL A 176 -20.14 -0.78 1.96
N LEU A 177 -20.07 0.17 1.01
CA LEU A 177 -18.92 0.29 0.11
C LEU A 177 -17.62 0.64 0.83
N HIS A 178 -17.70 1.25 2.02
CA HIS A 178 -16.53 1.60 2.83
C HIS A 178 -15.75 0.35 3.28
N ILE A 179 -16.43 -0.80 3.48
CA ILE A 179 -15.76 -2.07 3.77
C ILE A 179 -14.79 -2.42 2.64
N PHE A 180 -15.23 -2.28 1.39
CA PHE A 180 -14.39 -2.64 0.24
C PHE A 180 -13.27 -1.64 -0.02
N VAL A 181 -13.47 -0.35 0.29
CA VAL A 181 -12.40 0.65 0.28
C VAL A 181 -11.29 0.23 1.25
N GLY A 182 -11.61 -0.05 2.52
CA GLY A 182 -10.62 -0.47 3.52
C GLY A 182 -9.96 -1.82 3.20
N LEU A 183 -10.72 -2.78 2.66
CA LEU A 183 -10.20 -4.11 2.35
C LEU A 183 -9.29 -4.14 1.10
N SER A 184 -9.50 -3.22 0.16
CA SER A 184 -8.75 -3.20 -1.12
C SER A 184 -7.25 -3.08 -0.91
N ALA A 185 -6.79 -2.27 0.05
CA ALA A 185 -5.38 -2.15 0.40
C ALA A 185 -4.80 -3.46 0.93
N ALA A 186 -5.52 -4.14 1.84
CA ALA A 186 -5.08 -5.41 2.40
C ALA A 186 -5.00 -6.52 1.34
N VAL A 187 -5.99 -6.61 0.44
CA VAL A 187 -5.94 -7.58 -0.67
C VAL A 187 -4.75 -7.30 -1.59
N ALA A 188 -4.49 -6.02 -1.92
CA ALA A 188 -3.35 -5.64 -2.74
C ALA A 188 -2.02 -6.08 -2.12
N LEU A 189 -1.81 -5.87 -0.82
CA LEU A 189 -0.62 -6.32 -0.11
C LEU A 189 -0.53 -7.85 -0.02
N LEU A 190 -1.67 -8.53 0.15
CA LEU A 190 -1.72 -9.99 0.27
C LEU A 190 -1.31 -10.66 -1.04
N ILE A 191 -1.69 -10.09 -2.19
CA ILE A 191 -1.25 -10.54 -3.51
C ILE A 191 0.29 -10.50 -3.60
N LEU A 192 0.92 -9.43 -3.13
CA LEU A 192 2.38 -9.31 -3.13
C LEU A 192 3.03 -10.34 -2.22
N GLY A 193 2.49 -10.53 -1.01
CA GLY A 193 2.93 -11.59 -0.09
C GLY A 193 2.78 -12.98 -0.71
N TYR A 194 1.67 -13.24 -1.40
CA TYR A 194 1.43 -14.50 -2.10
C TYR A 194 2.43 -14.74 -3.24
N VAL A 195 2.71 -13.73 -4.07
CA VAL A 195 3.75 -13.82 -5.12
C VAL A 195 5.10 -14.16 -4.49
N ALA A 196 5.48 -13.44 -3.42
CA ALA A 196 6.71 -13.70 -2.68
C ALA A 196 6.75 -15.13 -2.08
N TRP A 197 5.60 -15.66 -1.66
CA TRP A 197 5.51 -17.02 -1.13
C TRP A 197 5.63 -18.12 -2.19
N VAL A 198 5.09 -17.90 -3.38
CA VAL A 198 5.09 -18.91 -4.45
C VAL A 198 6.41 -18.91 -5.22
N GLN A 199 7.07 -17.75 -5.38
CA GLN A 199 8.27 -17.63 -6.20
C GLN A 199 9.39 -18.65 -5.92
N PRO A 200 9.74 -18.93 -4.65
CA PRO A 200 10.79 -19.92 -4.35
C PRO A 200 10.39 -21.35 -4.76
N ARG A 201 9.09 -21.66 -4.81
CA ARG A 201 8.61 -22.99 -5.24
C ARG A 201 8.80 -23.21 -6.74
N GLN A 202 8.87 -22.13 -7.53
CA GLN A 202 9.11 -22.22 -8.97
C GLN A 202 10.59 -22.43 -9.32
N HIS A 203 11.51 -22.32 -8.35
CA HIS A 203 12.95 -22.54 -8.54
C HIS A 203 13.42 -23.92 -8.04
N LEU A 204 12.52 -24.71 -7.44
CA LEU A 204 12.80 -26.05 -6.90
C LEU A 204 12.40 -27.17 -7.88
N TYR A 205 11.87 -26.80 -9.05
CA TYR A 205 11.50 -27.68 -10.16
C TYR A 205 12.01 -27.06 -11.46
#